data_AF-A0A8X8B213-F1
#
_entry.id   AF-A0A8X8B213-F1
#
_cell.length_a   1.000
_cell.length_b   1.000
_cell.length_c   1.000
_cell.angle_alpha   90.00
_cell.angle_beta   90.00
_cell.angle_gamma   90.00
#
_symmetry.space_group_name_H-M   'P 1'
#
loop_
_entity.id
_entity.type
_entity.pdbx_description
1 polymer ?
#
loop_
_entity_poly.entity_id
_entity_poly.type
_entity_poly.pdbx_seq_one_letter_code
_entity_poly.pdbx_strand_id
1 'polypeptide(L)'
;MAGWTLRRKPGRWLQRPDGNQDEALLRRLPKRGMHFRPEQICPNELSVRNGGSVVACKSACAAFDKPEFCCTGQFNQPETCPPTDYSRIFKTACPKAYSYAYDDATSTFTCANANYSIIFCPTI
;
A
#
# COMPACT_ATOMS: atom_id res chain seq x y z
N MET A 1 24.59 13.35 -10.69
CA MET A 1 23.33 13.17 -9.96
C MET A 1 22.18 13.39 -10.94
N ALA A 2 21.63 12.31 -11.52
CA ALA A 2 20.57 12.44 -12.53
C ALA A 2 19.21 12.44 -11.83
N GLY A 3 18.48 13.55 -11.95
CA GLY A 3 17.16 13.75 -11.35
C GLY A 3 16.09 12.88 -12.03
N TRP A 4 15.44 12.03 -11.25
CA TRP A 4 14.28 11.27 -11.72
C TRP A 4 13.09 12.20 -11.82
N THR A 5 12.58 12.43 -13.04
CA THR A 5 11.37 13.23 -13.25
C THR A 5 10.17 12.30 -13.38
N LEU A 6 9.28 12.32 -12.38
CA LEU A 6 8.03 11.55 -12.38
C LEU A 6 7.03 12.21 -13.34
N ARG A 7 6.93 11.73 -14.59
CA ARG A 7 5.87 12.17 -15.52
C ARG A 7 4.66 11.25 -15.42
N ARG A 8 3.49 11.83 -15.12
CA ARG A 8 2.20 11.13 -15.17
C ARG A 8 1.71 10.98 -16.61
N LYS A 9 1.78 9.77 -17.17
CA LYS A 9 1.06 9.38 -18.39
C LYS A 9 0.32 8.06 -18.13
N PRO A 10 -0.95 7.93 -18.58
CA PRO A 10 -1.65 6.66 -18.48
C PRO A 10 -0.95 5.61 -19.36
N GLY A 11 -0.61 4.47 -18.77
CA GLY A 11 -0.12 3.29 -19.49
C GLY A 11 1.37 3.23 -19.83
N ARG A 12 2.24 4.13 -19.32
CA ARG A 12 3.70 3.99 -19.48
C ARG A 12 4.44 4.71 -18.35
N TRP A 13 5.25 3.99 -17.58
CA TRP A 13 5.97 4.55 -16.42
C TRP A 13 7.46 4.19 -16.43
N LEU A 14 8.26 5.16 -15.94
CA LEU A 14 9.72 5.17 -15.79
C LEU A 14 10.51 4.58 -16.97
N GLN A 15 10.87 5.43 -17.94
CA GLN A 15 11.91 5.10 -18.91
C GLN A 15 13.27 5.25 -18.23
N ARG A 16 13.99 4.12 -18.13
CA ARG A 16 15.43 4.13 -17.92
C ARG A 16 16.10 4.87 -19.10
N PRO A 17 17.26 5.51 -18.89
CA PRO A 17 17.99 6.19 -19.96
C PRO A 17 18.43 5.27 -21.10
N ASP A 18 18.45 3.95 -20.88
CA ASP A 18 18.95 2.92 -21.79
C ASP A 18 17.90 2.43 -22.82
N GLY A 19 16.63 2.84 -22.71
CA GLY A 19 15.59 2.55 -23.71
C GLY A 19 15.20 1.07 -23.86
N ASN A 20 15.73 0.16 -23.03
CA ASN A 20 15.45 -1.26 -23.17
C ASN A 20 14.16 -1.63 -22.42
N GLN A 21 13.12 -2.02 -23.15
CA GLN A 21 11.85 -2.46 -22.56
C GLN A 21 11.94 -3.90 -22.06
N ASP A 22 12.49 -4.09 -20.86
CA ASP A 22 12.48 -5.38 -20.13
C ASP A 22 11.08 -5.75 -19.55
N GLU A 23 10.01 -5.41 -20.29
CA GLU A 23 8.61 -5.70 -19.95
C GLU A 23 8.37 -7.22 -19.79
N ALA A 24 9.09 -8.06 -20.55
CA ALA A 24 8.96 -9.51 -20.48
C ALA A 24 9.54 -10.11 -19.19
N LEU A 25 10.60 -9.50 -18.63
CA LEU A 25 11.23 -9.95 -17.38
C LEU A 25 10.39 -9.53 -16.16
N LEU A 26 9.84 -8.30 -16.18
CA LEU A 26 8.95 -7.78 -15.14
C LEU A 26 7.65 -8.59 -14.99
N ARG A 27 7.17 -9.24 -16.05
CA ARG A 27 5.99 -10.13 -16.00
C ARG A 27 6.24 -11.44 -15.26
N ARG A 28 7.51 -11.88 -15.14
CA ARG A 28 7.91 -13.14 -14.47
C ARG A 28 8.34 -12.93 -13.02
N LEU A 29 8.58 -11.68 -12.61
CA LEU A 29 8.89 -11.37 -11.22
C LEU A 29 7.64 -11.56 -10.34
N PRO A 30 7.81 -11.93 -9.06
CA PRO A 30 6.71 -11.96 -8.10
C PRO A 30 6.11 -10.56 -7.98
N LYS A 31 4.99 -10.34 -8.66
CA LYS A 31 4.23 -9.09 -8.57
C LYS A 31 3.65 -8.98 -7.16
N ARG A 32 3.87 -7.84 -6.54
CA ARG A 32 3.22 -7.47 -5.28
C ARG A 32 2.34 -6.27 -5.58
N GLY A 33 1.07 -6.41 -5.28
CA GLY A 33 0.07 -5.41 -5.58
C GLY A 33 -0.99 -5.41 -4.49
N MET A 34 -1.55 -4.23 -4.29
CA MET A 34 -2.72 -4.00 -3.47
C MET A 34 -3.86 -3.71 -4.45
N HIS A 35 -4.82 -4.62 -4.52
CA HIS A 35 -6.07 -4.38 -5.25
C HIS A 35 -7.16 -4.10 -4.23
N PHE A 36 -7.24 -2.83 -3.82
CA PHE A 36 -8.18 -2.38 -2.81
C PHE A 36 -9.25 -1.53 -3.48
N ARG A 37 -10.49 -2.01 -3.47
CA ARG A 37 -11.67 -1.26 -3.92
C ARG A 37 -12.34 -0.64 -2.69
N PRO A 38 -12.11 0.65 -2.39
CA PRO A 38 -12.59 1.28 -1.18
C PRO A 38 -14.13 1.28 -1.10
N GLU A 39 -14.83 1.30 -2.23
CA GLU A 39 -16.29 1.29 -2.29
C GLU A 39 -16.94 0.00 -1.76
N GLN A 40 -16.19 -1.11 -1.72
CA GLN A 40 -16.73 -2.42 -1.34
C GLN A 40 -16.44 -2.80 0.11
N ILE A 41 -15.34 -2.31 0.67
CA ILE A 41 -14.73 -2.88 1.89
C ILE A 41 -14.50 -1.83 2.97
N CYS A 42 -14.54 -0.53 2.64
CA CYS A 42 -14.25 0.53 3.61
C CYS A 42 -15.44 0.81 4.55
N PRO A 43 -15.25 0.71 5.88
CA PRO A 43 -16.26 1.17 6.85
C PRO A 43 -16.57 2.66 6.71
N ASN A 44 -17.79 3.07 7.05
CA ASN A 44 -18.24 4.45 6.87
C ASN A 44 -17.40 5.45 7.67
N GLU A 45 -17.01 5.08 8.88
CA GLU A 45 -16.17 5.87 9.78
C GLU A 45 -14.73 6.08 9.26
N LEU A 46 -14.27 5.23 8.34
CA LEU A 46 -12.98 5.37 7.67
C LEU A 46 -13.11 5.95 6.26
N SER A 47 -14.33 6.07 5.74
CA SER A 47 -14.58 6.42 4.35
C SER A 47 -14.29 7.90 4.06
N VAL A 48 -13.61 8.15 2.94
CA VAL A 48 -13.50 9.48 2.34
C VAL A 48 -14.43 9.52 1.14
N ARG A 49 -15.43 10.41 1.19
CA ARG A 49 -16.46 10.48 0.15
C ARG A 49 -16.29 11.70 -0.75
N ASN A 50 -16.54 11.51 -2.05
CA ASN A 50 -16.67 12.58 -3.03
C ASN A 50 -17.85 12.26 -3.97
N GLY A 51 -18.80 13.19 -4.11
CA GLY A 51 -19.96 13.00 -4.99
C GLY A 51 -20.84 11.79 -4.66
N GLY A 52 -20.89 11.38 -3.38
CA GLY A 52 -21.65 10.21 -2.93
C GLY A 52 -20.89 8.88 -2.98
N SER A 53 -19.73 8.82 -3.63
CA SER A 53 -18.89 7.62 -3.73
C SER A 53 -17.73 7.65 -2.74
N VAL A 54 -17.33 6.49 -2.23
CA VAL A 54 -16.13 6.35 -1.38
C VAL A 54 -14.89 6.34 -2.28
N VAL A 55 -14.09 7.40 -2.25
CA VAL A 55 -12.90 7.55 -3.11
C VAL A 55 -11.60 7.13 -2.44
N ALA A 56 -11.59 7.00 -1.10
CA ALA A 56 -10.46 6.49 -0.33
C ALA A 56 -10.93 5.94 1.02
N CYS A 57 -10.07 5.16 1.67
CA CYS A 57 -10.28 4.65 3.02
C CYS A 57 -9.11 5.06 3.91
N LYS A 58 -9.41 5.75 5.02
CA LYS A 58 -8.42 6.11 6.04
C LYS A 58 -8.02 4.87 6.84
N SER A 59 -6.79 4.86 7.35
CA SER A 59 -6.44 3.94 8.44
C SER A 59 -7.14 4.37 9.73
N ALA A 60 -7.26 3.45 10.69
CA ALA A 60 -7.82 3.77 12.01
C ALA A 60 -7.03 4.87 12.72
N CYS A 61 -5.69 4.86 12.62
CA CYS A 61 -4.86 5.93 13.16
C CYS A 61 -5.22 7.29 12.54
N ALA A 62 -5.33 7.38 11.22
CA ALA A 62 -5.67 8.63 10.53
C ALA A 62 -7.13 9.10 10.77
N ALA A 63 -8.02 8.20 11.19
CA ALA A 63 -9.41 8.52 11.46
C ALA A 63 -9.66 8.93 12.93
N PHE A 64 -8.99 8.27 13.87
CA PHE A 64 -9.29 8.40 15.29
C PHE A 64 -8.17 9.02 16.13
N ASP A 65 -6.94 9.05 15.62
CA ASP A 65 -5.75 9.61 16.29
C ASP A 65 -5.54 9.09 17.72
N LYS A 66 -5.82 7.80 17.94
CA LYS A 66 -5.67 7.17 19.25
C LYS A 66 -4.38 6.35 19.35
N PRO A 67 -3.72 6.34 20.54
CA PRO A 67 -2.48 5.59 20.75
C PRO A 67 -2.57 4.11 20.36
N GLU A 68 -3.70 3.45 20.62
CA GLU A 68 -3.93 2.03 20.28
C GLU A 68 -4.00 1.75 18.77
N PHE A 69 -4.36 2.75 17.96
CA PHE A 69 -4.42 2.60 16.50
C PHE A 69 -3.14 3.08 15.81
N CYS A 70 -2.45 4.05 16.43
CA CYS A 70 -1.22 4.62 15.91
C CYS A 70 0.03 3.90 16.46
N CYS A 71 -0.13 3.00 17.43
CA CYS A 71 0.94 2.32 18.14
C CYS A 71 1.96 3.30 18.75
N THR A 72 1.47 4.23 19.56
CA THR A 72 2.29 5.26 20.22
C THR A 72 2.14 5.22 21.75
N GLY A 73 3.04 5.89 22.47
CA GLY A 73 2.99 5.96 23.93
C GLY A 73 3.10 4.57 24.56
N GLN A 74 2.06 4.16 25.30
CA GLN A 74 1.98 2.83 25.94
C GLN A 74 1.81 1.67 24.95
N PHE A 75 1.47 1.97 23.69
CA PHE A 75 1.28 1.02 22.59
C PHE A 75 2.48 1.02 21.62
N ASN A 76 3.65 1.47 22.05
CA ASN A 76 4.83 1.62 21.19
C ASN A 76 5.67 0.33 21.03
N GLN A 77 5.12 -0.82 21.40
CA GLN A 77 5.73 -2.13 21.21
C GLN A 77 4.73 -3.08 20.53
N PRO A 78 5.20 -4.04 19.71
CA PRO A 78 4.33 -5.02 19.05
C PRO A 78 3.42 -5.79 20.02
N GLU A 79 3.93 -6.13 21.20
CA GLU A 79 3.17 -6.87 22.24
C GLU A 79 2.04 -6.03 22.82
N THR A 80 2.22 -4.71 22.84
CA THR A 80 1.26 -3.75 23.39
C THR A 80 0.29 -3.21 22.35
N CYS A 81 0.60 -3.30 21.05
CA CYS A 81 -0.26 -2.81 19.96
C CYS A 81 -0.71 -3.96 19.05
N PRO A 82 -1.70 -4.77 19.46
CA PRO A 82 -2.17 -5.89 18.67
C PRO A 82 -2.97 -5.44 17.43
N PRO A 83 -3.13 -6.31 16.42
CA PRO A 83 -4.00 -6.03 15.28
C PRO A 83 -5.45 -5.78 15.72
N THR A 84 -6.06 -4.76 15.15
CA THR A 84 -7.45 -4.35 15.41
C THR A 84 -8.37 -4.83 14.29
N ASP A 85 -9.68 -4.72 14.49
CA ASP A 85 -10.64 -5.07 13.43
C ASP A 85 -10.47 -4.19 12.19
N TYR A 86 -10.08 -2.93 12.38
CA TYR A 86 -9.75 -2.04 11.27
C TYR A 86 -8.51 -2.47 10.50
N SER A 87 -7.41 -2.85 11.17
CA SER A 87 -6.21 -3.30 10.45
C SER A 87 -6.46 -4.63 9.74
N ARG A 88 -7.26 -5.54 10.32
CA ARG A 88 -7.65 -6.80 9.68
C ARG A 88 -8.35 -6.59 8.33
N ILE A 89 -9.21 -5.58 8.19
CA ILE A 89 -9.87 -5.25 6.91
C ILE A 89 -8.83 -5.01 5.80
N PHE A 90 -7.81 -4.19 6.09
CA PHE A 90 -6.75 -3.90 5.12
C PHE A 90 -5.88 -5.13 4.83
N LYS A 91 -5.57 -5.94 5.85
CA LYS A 91 -4.80 -7.18 5.66
C LYS A 91 -5.54 -8.19 4.80
N THR A 92 -6.83 -8.39 5.02
CA THR A 92 -7.65 -9.31 4.23
C THR A 92 -7.71 -8.89 2.76
N ALA A 93 -7.89 -7.59 2.51
CA ALA A 93 -7.93 -7.08 1.15
C ALA A 93 -6.54 -7.13 0.48
N CYS A 94 -5.47 -6.94 1.25
CA CYS A 94 -4.09 -6.87 0.76
C CYS A 94 -3.12 -7.63 1.67
N PRO A 95 -3.06 -8.98 1.58
CA PRO A 95 -2.29 -9.80 2.52
C PRO A 95 -0.78 -9.56 2.50
N LYS A 96 -0.27 -8.98 1.39
CA LYS A 96 1.14 -8.65 1.18
C LYS A 96 1.47 -7.19 1.50
N ALA A 97 0.51 -6.42 2.00
CA ALA A 97 0.72 -5.03 2.38
C ALA A 97 0.65 -4.88 3.90
N TYR A 98 1.38 -3.90 4.41
CA TYR A 98 1.25 -3.47 5.81
C TYR A 98 -0.14 -2.89 6.04
N SER A 99 -0.82 -3.40 7.05
CA SER A 99 -2.15 -2.95 7.48
C SER A 99 -2.13 -2.07 8.73
N TYR A 100 -1.07 -2.13 9.53
CA TYR A 100 -0.81 -1.28 10.71
C TYR A 100 0.70 -1.22 11.03
N ALA A 101 1.08 -0.46 12.06
CA ALA A 101 2.48 -0.12 12.34
C ALA A 101 3.38 -1.33 12.63
N TYR A 102 2.87 -2.35 13.32
CA TYR A 102 3.61 -3.58 13.65
C TYR A 102 3.10 -4.81 12.90
N ASP A 103 2.59 -4.62 11.69
CA ASP A 103 2.20 -5.76 10.85
C ASP A 103 3.39 -6.69 10.59
N ASP A 104 3.07 -7.97 10.44
CA ASP A 104 4.05 -9.04 10.39
C ASP A 104 5.01 -8.94 9.20
N ALA A 105 6.14 -9.65 9.32
CA ALA A 105 7.19 -9.68 8.32
C ALA A 105 6.74 -10.25 6.97
N THR A 106 5.54 -10.85 6.86
CA THR A 106 4.98 -11.24 5.55
C THR A 106 4.66 -10.04 4.67
N SER A 107 4.64 -8.84 5.26
CA SER A 107 4.48 -7.54 4.59
C SER A 107 5.82 -6.86 4.29
N THR A 108 6.93 -7.32 4.88
CA THR A 108 8.29 -6.83 4.61
C THR A 108 8.92 -7.64 3.50
N PHE A 109 9.45 -6.95 2.48
CA PHE A 109 10.16 -7.64 1.41
C PHE A 109 11.48 -6.97 1.10
N THR A 110 12.56 -7.69 1.40
CA THR A 110 13.93 -7.27 1.11
C THR A 110 14.42 -7.94 -0.17
N CYS A 111 14.95 -7.16 -1.11
CA CYS A 111 15.64 -7.67 -2.29
C CYS A 111 17.01 -7.00 -2.39
N ALA A 112 18.08 -7.79 -2.45
CA ALA A 112 19.43 -7.28 -2.70
C ALA A 112 19.62 -7.07 -4.21
N ASN A 113 20.27 -5.98 -4.61
CA ASN A 113 20.63 -5.69 -6.01
C ASN A 113 19.43 -5.74 -6.98
N ALA A 114 18.30 -5.12 -6.60
CA ALA A 114 17.05 -5.17 -7.35
C ALA A 114 16.71 -3.85 -8.09
N ASN A 115 15.97 -3.99 -9.18
CA ASN A 115 15.25 -2.89 -9.83
C ASN A 115 13.76 -2.97 -9.49
N TYR A 116 13.10 -1.82 -9.32
CA TYR A 116 11.69 -1.75 -8.93
C TYR A 116 10.85 -1.08 -10.02
N SER A 117 9.61 -1.56 -10.18
CA SER A 117 8.58 -0.92 -10.99
C SER A 117 7.33 -0.73 -10.12
N ILE A 118 6.77 0.48 -10.14
CA ILE A 118 5.57 0.84 -9.39
C ILE A 118 4.47 1.12 -10.41
N ILE A 119 3.39 0.35 -10.34
CA ILE A 119 2.25 0.44 -11.26
C ILE A 119 1.02 0.82 -10.45
N PHE A 120 0.38 1.92 -10.84
CA PHE A 120 -0.90 2.33 -10.29
C PHE A 120 -2.04 1.74 -11.11
N CYS A 121 -3.04 1.19 -10.42
CA CYS A 121 -4.20 0.53 -11.03
C CYS A 121 -3.79 -0.52 -12.08
N PRO A 122 -2.99 -1.54 -11.72
CA PRO A 122 -2.65 -2.59 -12.66
C PRO A 122 -3.93 -3.31 -13.10
N THR A 123 -4.10 -3.45 -14.42
CA THR A 123 -5.11 -4.34 -15.01
C THR A 123 -4.58 -5.76 -14.90
N ILE A 124 -4.58 -6.32 -13.69
CA ILE A 124 -4.21 -7.73 -13.48
C ILE A 124 -5.31 -8.60 -14.09
#